data_AF-A0A653BQE3-F1
#
_entry.id   AF-A0A653BQE3-F1
#
_cell.length_a   1.000
_cell.length_b   1.000
_cell.length_c   1.000
_cell.angle_alpha   90.00
_cell.angle_beta   90.00
_cell.angle_gamma   90.00
#
_symmetry.space_group_name_H-M   'P 1'
#
loop_
_entity.id
_entity.type
_entity.pdbx_description
1 polymer ?
#
loop_
_entity_poly.entity_id
_entity_poly.type
_entity_poly.pdbx_seq_one_letter_code
_entity_poly.pdbx_strand_id
1 'polypeptide(L)'
;MEVGTYAKELRGATKEKESLPQMLRGLSKLRNLGQGYVNFGEPMPLMTWLNNHVPEWRESIDPIEAVRPAWLTPTVNGIASELMVRINNAGAANAMNLCCTALLASRQRSLTREQLTEQIDCYLDIMRNVPYSADSTVPSATASELIDHALQMNKFEVEKDTIGDIIILPREQAVLMTYYRNNITHMLMLPSLMAAIITQHRRIS
;
A
#
# COMPACT_ATOMS: atom_id res chain seq x y z
N MET A 1 -12.66 3.86 -10.70
CA MET A 1 -11.37 3.16 -10.74
C MET A 1 -11.11 2.61 -9.35
N GLU A 2 -10.52 1.42 -9.29
CA GLU A 2 -10.35 0.49 -8.15
C GLU A 2 -10.93 0.92 -6.82
N VAL A 3 -10.48 2.03 -6.24
CA VAL A 3 -10.98 2.68 -5.03
C VAL A 3 -12.53 2.73 -4.93
N GLY A 4 -13.23 3.15 -5.99
CA GLY A 4 -14.71 3.16 -6.02
C GLY A 4 -15.35 1.78 -6.20
N THR A 5 -14.63 0.83 -6.78
CA THR A 5 -15.04 -0.58 -6.90
C THR A 5 -14.83 -1.29 -5.56
N TYR A 6 -13.70 -1.04 -4.88
CA TYR A 6 -13.37 -1.49 -3.53
C TYR A 6 -14.43 -1.06 -2.51
N ALA A 7 -14.91 0.19 -2.57
CA ALA A 7 -16.00 0.64 -1.71
C ALA A 7 -17.32 -0.12 -1.94
N LYS A 8 -17.58 -0.58 -3.17
CA LYS A 8 -18.75 -1.43 -3.50
C LYS A 8 -18.53 -2.87 -3.08
N GLU A 9 -17.32 -3.41 -3.26
CA GLU A 9 -16.93 -4.77 -2.83
C GLU A 9 -16.96 -4.91 -1.30
N LEU A 10 -16.47 -3.92 -0.56
CA LEU A 10 -16.61 -3.83 0.90
C LEU A 10 -18.07 -3.82 1.37
N ARG A 11 -18.99 -3.36 0.51
CA ARG A 11 -20.44 -3.36 0.76
C ARG A 11 -21.13 -4.63 0.23
N GLY A 12 -20.36 -5.64 -0.20
CA GLY A 12 -20.87 -6.95 -0.61
C GLY A 12 -21.10 -7.12 -2.12
N ALA A 13 -20.66 -6.19 -2.96
CA ALA A 13 -20.73 -6.38 -4.41
C ALA A 13 -19.73 -7.45 -4.88
N THR A 14 -20.15 -8.29 -5.84
CA THR A 14 -19.30 -9.32 -6.45
C THR A 14 -18.16 -8.69 -7.23
N LYS A 15 -16.92 -9.16 -7.01
CA LYS A 15 -15.74 -8.72 -7.76
C LYS A 15 -15.90 -9.03 -9.26
N GLU A 16 -15.78 -8.02 -10.10
CA GLU A 16 -15.78 -8.19 -11.56
C GLU A 16 -14.40 -8.65 -12.06
N LYS A 17 -14.38 -9.54 -13.08
CA LYS A 17 -13.11 -9.97 -13.70
C LYS A 17 -12.52 -8.82 -14.51
N GLU A 18 -11.40 -8.28 -14.06
CA GLU A 18 -10.63 -7.29 -14.84
C GLU A 18 -9.82 -7.98 -15.93
N SER A 19 -9.83 -7.41 -17.14
CA SER A 19 -9.07 -7.92 -18.29
C SER A 19 -7.86 -7.03 -18.61
N LEU A 20 -6.77 -7.61 -19.13
CA LEU A 20 -5.57 -6.88 -19.54
C LEU A 20 -5.85 -5.65 -20.45
N PRO A 21 -6.76 -5.71 -21.44
CA PRO A 21 -7.13 -4.54 -22.25
C PRO A 21 -7.83 -3.44 -21.42
N GLN A 22 -8.57 -3.83 -20.39
CA GLN A 22 -9.28 -2.92 -19.49
C GLN A 22 -8.30 -2.24 -18.53
N MET A 23 -7.25 -2.95 -18.08
CA MET A 23 -6.12 -2.36 -17.35
C MET A 23 -5.36 -1.33 -18.22
N LEU A 24 -5.07 -1.66 -19.49
CA LEU A 24 -4.43 -0.74 -20.44
C LEU A 24 -5.25 0.52 -20.70
N ARG A 25 -6.59 0.41 -20.76
CA ARG A 25 -7.47 1.59 -20.84
C ARG A 25 -7.56 2.35 -19.51
N GLY A 26 -7.34 1.70 -18.38
CA GLY A 26 -7.23 2.33 -17.06
C GLY A 26 -6.02 3.27 -16.98
N LEU A 27 -4.90 2.90 -17.61
CA LEU A 27 -3.68 3.71 -17.67
C LEU A 27 -3.91 5.09 -18.31
N SER A 28 -4.78 5.23 -19.32
CA SER A 28 -5.06 6.53 -19.93
C SER A 28 -5.83 7.50 -19.01
N LYS A 29 -6.56 6.96 -18.02
CA LYS A 29 -7.25 7.76 -16.99
C LYS A 29 -6.31 8.23 -15.86
N LEU A 30 -5.09 7.70 -15.79
CA LEU A 30 -4.08 8.12 -14.81
C LEU A 30 -3.57 9.55 -15.07
N ARG A 31 -3.76 10.11 -16.27
CA ARG A 31 -3.36 11.48 -16.61
C ARG A 31 -3.96 12.58 -15.71
N ASN A 32 -5.10 12.29 -15.07
CA ASN A 32 -5.81 13.25 -14.22
C ASN A 32 -5.68 12.96 -12.71
N LEU A 33 -4.77 12.06 -12.30
CA LEU A 33 -4.64 11.60 -10.91
C LEU A 33 -3.33 12.04 -10.22
N GLY A 34 -2.57 12.95 -10.85
CA GLY A 34 -1.30 13.44 -10.32
C GLY A 34 -0.12 12.51 -10.63
N GLN A 35 0.80 12.38 -9.67
CA GLN A 35 2.01 11.56 -9.82
C GLN A 35 1.73 10.09 -9.49
N GLY A 36 1.92 9.21 -10.49
CA GLY A 36 1.89 7.75 -10.31
C GLY A 36 3.28 7.20 -10.01
N TYR A 37 3.36 6.28 -9.05
CA TYR A 37 4.58 5.56 -8.71
C TYR A 37 4.47 4.13 -9.24
N VAL A 38 5.51 3.62 -9.88
CA VAL A 38 5.59 2.24 -10.37
C VAL A 38 6.94 1.67 -9.95
N ASN A 39 6.90 0.61 -9.17
CA ASN A 39 8.07 -0.15 -8.73
C ASN A 39 8.01 -1.54 -9.34
N PHE A 40 9.17 -2.08 -9.70
CA PHE A 40 9.31 -3.44 -10.20
C PHE A 40 10.19 -4.22 -9.24
N GLY A 41 9.64 -5.30 -8.66
CA GLY A 41 10.44 -6.25 -7.90
C GLY A 41 11.15 -7.27 -8.80
N GLU A 42 12.00 -8.09 -8.20
CA GLU A 42 12.70 -9.14 -8.95
C GLU A 42 11.74 -10.15 -9.59
N PRO A 43 11.94 -10.50 -10.87
CA PRO A 43 11.11 -11.49 -11.54
C PRO A 43 11.28 -12.87 -10.86
N MET A 44 10.20 -13.65 -10.87
CA MET A 44 10.21 -15.03 -10.39
C MET A 44 10.04 -15.97 -11.58
N PRO A 45 11.13 -16.58 -12.11
CA PRO A 45 11.03 -17.53 -13.20
C PRO A 45 10.32 -18.80 -12.72
N LEU A 46 9.08 -19.01 -13.20
CA LEU A 46 8.23 -20.12 -12.77
C LEU A 46 8.94 -21.48 -12.90
N MET A 47 9.63 -21.71 -14.02
CA MET A 47 10.33 -22.97 -14.27
C MET A 47 11.44 -23.22 -13.25
N THR A 48 12.23 -22.19 -12.92
CA THR A 48 13.29 -22.27 -11.91
C THR A 48 12.70 -22.53 -10.53
N TRP A 49 11.62 -21.82 -10.18
CA TRP A 49 10.93 -22.01 -8.91
C TRP A 49 10.39 -23.44 -8.76
N LEU A 50 9.71 -23.95 -9.80
CA LEU A 50 9.16 -25.31 -9.83
C LEU A 50 10.27 -26.36 -9.74
N ASN A 51 11.37 -26.20 -10.47
CA ASN A 51 12.51 -27.13 -10.39
C ASN A 51 13.06 -27.25 -8.96
N ASN A 52 13.02 -26.17 -8.17
CA ASN A 52 13.53 -26.16 -6.80
C ASN A 52 12.56 -26.75 -5.77
N HIS A 53 11.24 -26.60 -5.98
CA HIS A 53 10.23 -26.98 -4.99
C HIS A 53 9.46 -28.26 -5.33
N VAL A 54 9.36 -28.61 -6.62
CA VAL A 54 8.72 -29.82 -7.13
C VAL A 54 9.56 -30.36 -8.29
N PRO A 55 10.74 -30.97 -8.05
CA PRO A 55 11.68 -31.33 -9.11
C PRO A 55 11.08 -32.18 -10.25
N GLU A 56 10.15 -33.08 -9.90
CA GLU A 56 9.49 -34.02 -10.80
C GLU A 56 8.20 -33.47 -11.43
N TRP A 57 7.93 -32.15 -11.32
CA TRP A 57 6.68 -31.54 -11.80
C TRP A 57 6.36 -31.83 -13.28
N ARG A 58 7.39 -32.05 -14.11
CA ARG A 58 7.26 -32.37 -15.54
C ARG A 58 6.64 -33.74 -15.77
N GLU A 59 6.86 -34.70 -14.88
CA GLU A 59 6.32 -36.06 -14.99
C GLU A 59 4.81 -36.09 -14.76
N SER A 60 4.28 -35.07 -14.11
CA SER A 60 2.84 -34.90 -13.86
C SER A 60 2.09 -34.22 -15.02
N ILE A 61 2.75 -33.94 -16.15
CA ILE A 61 2.14 -33.30 -17.33
C ILE A 61 1.71 -34.40 -18.30
N ASP A 62 0.50 -34.92 -18.13
CA ASP A 62 -0.11 -35.86 -19.08
C ASP A 62 -0.92 -35.07 -20.15
N PRO A 63 -0.59 -35.20 -21.45
CA PRO A 63 -1.27 -34.48 -22.52
C PRO A 63 -2.67 -35.03 -22.87
N ILE A 64 -3.04 -36.21 -22.34
CA ILE A 64 -4.28 -36.92 -22.64
C ILE A 64 -5.25 -36.82 -21.45
N GLU A 65 -4.78 -37.03 -20.22
CA GLU A 65 -5.60 -36.90 -19.01
C GLU A 65 -5.05 -35.81 -18.07
N ALA A 66 -5.78 -34.69 -17.98
CA ALA A 66 -5.44 -33.61 -17.05
C ALA A 66 -5.82 -33.98 -15.60
N VAL A 67 -5.10 -34.93 -15.00
CA VAL A 67 -5.23 -35.26 -13.57
C VAL A 67 -4.58 -34.14 -12.77
N ARG A 68 -5.33 -33.51 -11.86
CA ARG A 68 -4.80 -32.46 -10.99
C ARG A 68 -3.80 -33.07 -10.01
N PRO A 69 -2.49 -32.76 -10.10
CA PRO A 69 -1.50 -33.36 -9.21
C PRO A 69 -1.67 -32.88 -7.77
N ALA A 70 -1.39 -33.74 -6.80
CA ALA A 70 -1.49 -33.40 -5.38
C ALA A 70 -0.59 -32.22 -4.98
N TRP A 71 0.55 -32.06 -5.66
CA TRP A 71 1.48 -30.96 -5.43
C TRP A 71 0.97 -29.60 -5.92
N LEU A 72 0.02 -29.54 -6.85
CA LEU A 72 -0.33 -28.29 -7.53
C LEU A 72 -0.89 -27.23 -6.58
N THR A 73 -1.83 -27.62 -5.72
CA THR A 73 -2.45 -26.69 -4.76
C THR A 73 -1.44 -26.09 -3.77
N PRO A 74 -0.64 -26.87 -3.02
CA PRO A 74 0.36 -26.30 -2.12
C PRO A 74 1.42 -25.47 -2.86
N THR A 75 1.83 -25.87 -4.07
CA THR A 75 2.77 -25.12 -4.91
C THR A 75 2.22 -23.76 -5.32
N VAL A 76 0.98 -23.69 -5.83
CA VAL A 76 0.34 -22.42 -6.19
C VAL A 76 0.22 -21.51 -4.97
N ASN A 77 -0.13 -22.06 -3.81
CA ASN A 77 -0.20 -21.28 -2.56
C ASN A 77 1.19 -20.74 -2.15
N GLY A 78 2.25 -21.54 -2.32
CA GLY A 78 3.63 -21.13 -2.05
C GLY A 78 4.05 -19.96 -2.96
N ILE A 79 3.84 -20.10 -4.27
CA ILE A 79 4.12 -19.03 -5.25
C ILE A 79 3.31 -17.78 -4.94
N ALA A 80 2.01 -17.92 -4.63
CA ALA A 80 1.15 -16.79 -4.30
C ALA A 80 1.65 -16.06 -3.05
N SER A 81 2.03 -16.79 -2.01
CA SER A 81 2.59 -16.22 -0.77
C SER A 81 3.85 -15.42 -1.06
N GLU A 82 4.79 -15.99 -1.81
CA GLU A 82 6.04 -15.32 -2.15
C GLU A 82 5.82 -14.09 -3.05
N LEU A 83 4.93 -14.18 -4.04
CA LEU A 83 4.56 -13.03 -4.88
C LEU A 83 3.94 -11.90 -4.07
N MET A 84 3.07 -12.20 -3.11
CA MET A 84 2.46 -11.18 -2.24
C MET A 84 3.52 -10.47 -1.39
N VAL A 85 4.52 -11.19 -0.88
CA VAL A 85 5.66 -10.58 -0.17
C VAL A 85 6.48 -9.70 -1.11
N ARG A 86 6.80 -10.17 -2.32
CA ARG A 86 7.55 -9.39 -3.32
C ARG A 86 6.79 -8.11 -3.75
N ILE A 87 5.47 -8.18 -3.88
CA ILE A 87 4.62 -7.00 -4.14
C ILE A 87 4.73 -5.99 -3.00
N ASN A 88 4.65 -6.45 -1.74
CA ASN A 88 4.80 -5.57 -0.58
C ASN A 88 6.21 -4.97 -0.49
N ASN A 89 7.25 -5.73 -0.82
CA ASN A 89 8.64 -5.28 -0.90
C ASN A 89 8.83 -4.15 -1.91
N ALA A 90 8.05 -4.15 -2.99
CA ALA A 90 8.04 -3.10 -4.00
C ALA A 90 7.04 -1.96 -3.67
N GLY A 91 6.57 -1.84 -2.42
CA GLY A 91 5.64 -0.79 -2.01
C GLY A 91 6.19 0.63 -2.25
N ALA A 92 5.34 1.54 -2.68
CA ALA A 92 5.68 2.95 -2.91
C ALA A 92 4.84 3.87 -2.01
N ALA A 93 5.50 4.57 -1.10
CA ALA A 93 4.86 5.61 -0.31
C ALA A 93 4.71 6.89 -1.15
N ASN A 94 3.59 7.58 -0.96
CA ASN A 94 3.33 8.87 -1.58
C ASN A 94 2.53 9.80 -0.66
N ALA A 95 2.30 11.03 -1.12
CA ALA A 95 1.55 12.07 -0.42
C ALA A 95 0.20 11.58 0.14
N MET A 96 -0.60 10.89 -0.67
CA MET A 96 -1.90 10.37 -0.24
C MET A 96 -1.75 9.31 0.85
N ASN A 97 -0.84 8.35 0.66
CA ASN A 97 -0.66 7.28 1.65
C ASN A 97 -0.26 7.84 3.02
N LEU A 98 0.68 8.79 3.05
CA LEU A 98 1.21 9.39 4.27
C LEU A 98 0.14 10.24 4.98
N CYS A 99 -0.53 11.14 4.26
CA CYS A 99 -1.60 11.97 4.83
C CYS A 99 -2.78 11.12 5.33
N CYS A 100 -3.24 10.13 4.56
CA CYS A 100 -4.30 9.23 4.99
C CYS A 100 -3.91 8.44 6.23
N THR A 101 -2.65 8.01 6.34
CA THR A 101 -2.15 7.27 7.52
C THR A 101 -2.22 8.13 8.77
N ALA A 102 -1.67 9.35 8.72
CA ALA A 102 -1.68 10.28 9.85
C ALA A 102 -3.10 10.67 10.27
N LEU A 103 -3.94 11.08 9.31
CA LEU A 103 -5.30 11.54 9.60
C LEU A 103 -6.21 10.41 10.09
N LEU A 104 -6.12 9.19 9.52
CA LEU A 104 -6.93 8.07 10.00
C LEU A 104 -6.53 7.61 11.40
N ALA A 105 -5.28 7.83 11.81
CA ALA A 105 -4.81 7.53 13.15
C ALA A 105 -5.21 8.61 14.18
N SER A 106 -5.51 9.84 13.74
CA SER A 106 -5.90 10.92 14.64
C SER A 106 -7.33 10.73 15.17
N ARG A 107 -7.55 11.11 16.44
CA ARG A 107 -8.82 10.89 17.16
C ARG A 107 -10.04 11.47 16.43
N GLN A 108 -9.88 12.64 15.81
CA GLN A 108 -10.95 13.35 15.13
C GLN A 108 -10.88 13.24 13.60
N ARG A 109 -9.90 12.53 13.05
CA ARG A 109 -9.52 12.56 11.63
C ARG A 109 -9.18 13.96 11.12
N SER A 110 -8.64 14.77 12.01
CA SER A 110 -8.13 16.09 11.73
C SER A 110 -6.82 16.30 12.47
N LEU A 111 -5.96 17.14 11.90
CA LEU A 111 -4.70 17.60 12.48
C LEU A 111 -4.46 19.04 12.03
N THR A 112 -3.78 19.85 12.83
CA THR A 112 -3.26 21.13 12.32
C THR A 112 -2.22 20.86 11.24
N ARG A 113 -1.98 21.82 10.35
CA ARG A 113 -0.94 21.69 9.32
C ARG A 113 0.43 21.43 9.91
N GLU A 114 0.75 22.06 11.04
CA GLU A 114 1.98 21.84 11.79
C GLU A 114 2.08 20.40 12.29
N GLN A 115 1.07 19.89 13.00
CA GLN A 115 1.03 18.50 13.48
C GLN A 115 1.12 17.48 12.34
N LEU A 116 0.44 17.74 11.22
CA LEU A 116 0.50 16.86 10.07
C LEU A 116 1.89 16.87 9.42
N THR A 117 2.55 18.03 9.37
CA THR A 117 3.91 18.18 8.84
C THR A 117 4.89 17.38 9.69
N GLU A 118 4.88 17.58 11.02
CA GLU A 118 5.73 16.84 11.96
C GLU A 118 5.51 15.33 11.87
N GLN A 119 4.25 14.90 11.76
CA GLN A 119 3.92 13.49 11.65
C GLN A 119 4.42 12.86 10.35
N ILE A 120 4.33 13.60 9.23
CA ILE A 120 4.84 13.13 7.94
C ILE A 120 6.37 13.13 7.91
N ASP A 121 7.03 14.14 8.47
CA ASP A 121 8.50 14.14 8.59
C ASP A 121 8.97 12.94 9.41
N CYS A 122 8.30 12.62 10.52
CA CYS A 122 8.58 11.41 11.29
C CYS A 122 8.45 10.12 10.45
N TYR A 123 7.39 9.99 9.65
CA TYR A 123 7.25 8.83 8.75
C TYR A 123 8.34 8.79 7.69
N LEU A 124 8.67 9.93 7.07
CA LEU A 124 9.72 10.02 6.06
C LEU A 124 11.08 9.67 6.66
N ASP A 125 11.42 10.17 7.84
CA ASP A 125 12.67 9.89 8.53
C ASP A 125 12.81 8.40 8.83
N ILE A 126 11.76 7.76 9.36
CA ILE A 126 11.74 6.32 9.60
C ILE A 126 11.97 5.57 8.28
N MET A 127 11.20 5.87 7.25
CA MET A 127 11.25 5.14 5.98
C MET A 127 12.56 5.36 5.20
N ARG A 128 13.18 6.54 5.32
CA ARG A 128 14.46 6.87 4.66
C ARG A 128 15.66 6.29 5.39
N ASN A 129 15.65 6.31 6.73
CA ASN A 129 16.77 5.79 7.54
C ASN A 129 16.70 4.27 7.76
N VAL A 130 15.49 3.70 7.73
CA VAL A 130 15.26 2.26 7.86
C VAL A 130 14.33 1.81 6.73
N PRO A 131 14.84 1.70 5.49
CA PRO A 131 14.02 1.27 4.35
C PRO A 131 13.40 -0.10 4.60
N TYR A 132 12.12 -0.25 4.27
CA TYR A 132 11.39 -1.52 4.41
C TYR A 132 11.99 -2.64 3.55
N SER A 133 12.38 -2.28 2.33
CA SER A 133 12.96 -3.17 1.32
C SER A 133 13.80 -2.33 0.35
N ALA A 134 14.81 -2.94 -0.27
CA ALA A 134 15.59 -2.32 -1.35
C ALA A 134 14.73 -1.90 -2.55
N ASP A 135 13.61 -2.59 -2.78
CA ASP A 135 12.68 -2.30 -3.88
C ASP A 135 11.59 -1.27 -3.52
N SER A 136 11.58 -0.79 -2.28
CA SER A 136 10.54 0.14 -1.81
C SER A 136 10.89 1.59 -2.17
N THR A 137 9.86 2.40 -2.44
CA THR A 137 10.03 3.82 -2.79
C THR A 137 9.49 4.71 -1.69
N VAL A 138 10.29 5.70 -1.31
CA VAL A 138 9.93 6.75 -0.36
C VAL A 138 10.14 8.10 -1.05
N PRO A 139 9.19 9.05 -0.97
CA PRO A 139 9.35 10.35 -1.63
C PRO A 139 10.60 11.08 -1.15
N SER A 140 11.28 11.82 -2.03
CA SER A 140 12.35 12.76 -1.67
C SER A 140 11.82 14.16 -1.31
N ALA A 141 10.56 14.45 -1.63
CA ALA A 141 9.90 15.71 -1.32
C ALA A 141 9.79 15.95 0.20
N THR A 142 9.67 17.21 0.59
CA THR A 142 9.42 17.63 1.97
C THR A 142 7.99 17.29 2.41
N ALA A 143 7.74 17.20 3.72
CA ALA A 143 6.40 16.99 4.24
C ALA A 143 5.40 18.06 3.77
N SER A 144 5.79 19.34 3.75
CA SER A 144 4.92 20.42 3.26
C SER A 144 4.54 20.23 1.79
N GLU A 145 5.49 19.90 0.91
CA GLU A 145 5.21 19.65 -0.51
C GLU A 145 4.26 18.45 -0.71
N LEU A 146 4.43 17.40 0.10
CA LEU A 146 3.54 16.24 0.09
C LEU A 146 2.14 16.59 0.58
N ILE A 147 2.01 17.40 1.63
CA ILE A 147 0.70 17.89 2.10
C ILE A 147 0.03 18.71 1.01
N ASP A 148 0.74 19.66 0.40
CA ASP A 148 0.18 20.51 -0.66
C ASP A 148 -0.27 19.69 -1.87
N HIS A 149 0.52 18.69 -2.27
CA HIS A 149 0.14 17.77 -3.33
C HIS A 149 -1.07 16.90 -2.96
N ALA A 150 -1.16 16.43 -1.71
CA ALA A 150 -2.30 15.66 -1.22
C ALA A 150 -3.60 16.49 -1.21
N LEU A 151 -3.53 17.78 -0.85
CA LEU A 151 -4.67 18.69 -0.84
C LEU A 151 -5.23 18.92 -2.26
N GLN A 152 -4.38 18.93 -3.29
CA GLN A 152 -4.81 19.06 -4.69
C GLN A 152 -5.68 17.88 -5.18
N MET A 153 -5.64 16.74 -4.49
CA MET A 153 -6.43 15.55 -4.84
C MET A 153 -7.91 15.66 -4.46
N ASN A 154 -8.31 16.75 -3.78
CA ASN A 154 -9.69 17.01 -3.34
C ASN A 154 -10.29 15.84 -2.52
N LYS A 155 -9.48 15.28 -1.62
CA LYS A 155 -9.87 14.21 -0.68
C LYS A 155 -9.92 14.65 0.78
N PHE A 156 -9.45 15.87 1.05
CA PHE A 156 -9.37 16.47 2.37
C PHE A 156 -10.04 17.83 2.35
N GLU A 157 -10.52 18.27 3.51
CA GLU A 157 -11.03 19.61 3.74
C GLU A 157 -9.99 20.42 4.52
N VAL A 158 -9.98 21.73 4.29
CA VAL A 158 -9.11 22.66 5.02
C VAL A 158 -10.00 23.68 5.71
N GLU A 159 -10.00 23.68 7.03
CA GLU A 159 -10.64 24.68 7.85
C GLU A 159 -9.60 25.71 8.30
N LYS A 160 -9.93 27.00 8.15
CA LYS A 160 -9.07 28.11 8.60
C LYS A 160 -9.39 28.41 10.06
N ASP A 161 -8.48 28.10 10.97
CA ASP A 161 -8.57 28.53 12.37
C ASP A 161 -7.62 29.73 12.61
N THR A 162 -7.90 30.49 13.65
CA THR A 162 -7.12 31.63 14.16
C THR A 162 -5.66 31.28 14.45
N ILE A 163 -5.36 30.02 14.75
CA ILE A 163 -4.03 29.52 15.11
C ILE A 163 -3.33 28.83 13.91
N GLY A 164 -4.08 28.44 12.88
CA GLY A 164 -3.54 27.81 11.69
C GLY A 164 -4.56 26.96 10.93
N ASP A 165 -4.15 26.42 9.79
CA ASP A 165 -5.00 25.54 8.98
C ASP A 165 -5.18 24.18 9.66
N ILE A 166 -6.42 23.70 9.72
CA ILE A 166 -6.77 22.35 10.16
C ILE A 166 -7.11 21.52 8.92
N ILE A 167 -6.37 20.43 8.71
CA ILE A 167 -6.64 19.47 7.63
C ILE A 167 -7.54 18.38 8.17
N ILE A 168 -8.65 18.14 7.49
CA ILE A 168 -9.70 17.22 7.91
C ILE A 168 -9.87 16.14 6.84
N LEU A 169 -9.95 14.88 7.27
CA LEU A 169 -10.40 13.77 6.44
C LEU A 169 -11.90 13.53 6.67
N PRO A 170 -12.76 13.84 5.68
CA PRO A 170 -14.20 13.69 5.82
C PRO A 170 -14.62 12.25 6.13
N ARG A 171 -15.67 12.09 6.94
CA ARG A 171 -16.11 10.77 7.45
C ARG A 171 -16.51 9.83 6.33
N GLU A 172 -17.17 10.34 5.30
CA GLU A 172 -17.62 9.61 4.12
C GLU A 172 -16.46 9.11 3.26
N GLN A 173 -15.30 9.77 3.34
CA GLN A 173 -14.08 9.33 2.65
C GLN A 173 -13.20 8.41 3.48
N ALA A 174 -13.42 8.32 4.81
CA ALA A 174 -12.53 7.59 5.72
C ALA A 174 -12.34 6.11 5.33
N VAL A 175 -13.43 5.40 4.99
CA VAL A 175 -13.36 3.99 4.53
C VAL A 175 -12.52 3.90 3.27
N LEU A 176 -12.72 4.82 2.33
CA LEU A 176 -11.99 4.85 1.07
C LEU A 176 -10.50 5.11 1.27
N MET A 177 -10.17 6.00 2.20
CA MET A 177 -8.78 6.34 2.53
C MET A 177 -8.05 5.22 3.25
N THR A 178 -8.76 4.21 3.81
CA THR A 178 -8.08 3.01 4.32
C THR A 178 -7.36 2.25 3.22
N TYR A 179 -7.85 2.28 1.98
CA TYR A 179 -7.13 1.70 0.83
C TYR A 179 -5.76 2.36 0.66
N TYR A 180 -5.71 3.70 0.67
CA TYR A 180 -4.45 4.43 0.56
C TYR A 180 -3.52 4.19 1.76
N ARG A 181 -4.05 4.15 2.99
CA ARG A 181 -3.24 3.80 4.17
C ARG A 181 -2.66 2.39 4.04
N ASN A 182 -3.48 1.42 3.64
CA ASN A 182 -3.11 0.01 3.58
C ASN A 182 -1.99 -0.28 2.56
N ASN A 183 -1.80 0.58 1.56
CA ASN A 183 -0.68 0.47 0.61
C ASN A 183 0.70 0.69 1.25
N ILE A 184 0.79 1.29 2.45
CA ILE A 184 2.06 1.52 3.15
C ILE A 184 2.06 1.02 4.60
N THR A 185 0.93 0.53 5.13
CA THR A 185 0.84 0.10 6.52
C THR A 185 1.95 -0.88 6.89
N HIS A 186 2.24 -1.85 6.01
CA HIS A 186 3.28 -2.86 6.24
C HIS A 186 4.68 -2.26 6.40
N MET A 187 4.96 -1.11 5.76
CA MET A 187 6.24 -0.40 5.89
C MET A 187 6.40 0.26 7.27
N LEU A 188 5.30 0.55 7.96
CA LEU A 188 5.28 1.22 9.27
C LEU A 188 5.02 0.26 10.44
N MET A 189 4.67 -0.99 10.19
CA MET A 189 4.27 -1.96 11.23
C MET A 189 5.33 -2.16 12.31
N LEU A 190 6.58 -2.45 11.93
CA LEU A 190 7.66 -2.67 12.89
C LEU A 190 8.03 -1.40 13.68
N PRO A 191 8.25 -0.23 13.04
CA PRO A 191 8.45 1.03 13.76
C PRO A 191 7.30 1.36 14.72
N SER A 192 6.05 1.11 14.31
CA SER A 192 4.87 1.36 15.14
C SER A 192 4.82 0.44 16.37
N LEU A 193 5.19 -0.83 16.21
CA LEU A 193 5.32 -1.77 17.34
C LEU A 193 6.40 -1.31 18.31
N MET A 194 7.56 -0.87 17.81
CA MET A 194 8.63 -0.34 18.65
C MET A 194 8.18 0.91 19.40
N ALA A 195 7.52 1.85 18.71
CA ALA A 195 6.97 3.06 19.32
C ALA A 195 5.95 2.71 20.42
N ALA A 196 5.05 1.74 20.17
CA ALA A 196 4.11 1.26 21.17
C ALA A 196 4.82 0.68 22.41
N ILE A 197 5.87 -0.14 22.21
CA ILE A 197 6.65 -0.68 23.33
C ILE A 197 7.34 0.46 24.11
N ILE A 198 8.01 1.39 23.43
CA ILE A 198 8.73 2.51 24.07
C ILE A 198 7.77 3.42 24.85
N THR A 199 6.60 3.71 24.30
CA THR A 199 5.61 4.58 24.94
C THR A 199 4.90 3.90 26.13
N GLN A 200 4.72 2.57 26.07
CA GLN A 200 4.07 1.81 27.12
C GLN A 200 5.04 1.43 28.27
N HIS A 201 6.33 1.24 27.97
CA HIS A 201 7.32 0.73 28.92
C HIS A 201 8.39 1.76 29.27
N ARG A 202 8.53 2.08 30.56
CA ARG A 202 9.57 3.01 31.08
C ARG A 202 11.00 2.50 30.95
N ARG A 203 11.21 1.19 30.71
CA ARG A 203 12.50 0.54 30.50
C ARG A 203 12.33 -0.61 29.50
N ILE A 204 13.25 -0.71 28.55
CA ILE A 204 13.40 -1.85 27.64
C ILE A 204 14.78 -2.45 27.96
N SER A 205 14.82 -3.74 28.30
CA SER A 205 16.02 -4.49 28.72
C SER A 205 16.18 -5.75 27.89
#